data_AF-A0A3P3Y463-F1
#
_entry.id   AF-A0A3P3Y463-F1
#
_cell.length_a   1.000
_cell.length_b   1.000
_cell.length_c   1.000
_cell.angle_alpha   90.00
_cell.angle_beta   90.00
_cell.angle_gamma   90.00
#
_symmetry.space_group_name_H-M   'P 1'
#
loop_
_entity.id
_entity.type
_entity.pdbx_description
1 polymer ?
#
loop_
_entity_poly.entity_id
_entity_poly.type
_entity_poly.pdbx_seq_one_letter_code
_entity_poly.pdbx_strand_id
1 'polypeptide(L)'
;MSDCELDILYDAAAYKRIKRAPLRAEARSNDIYVRRGTSRVNSLRMLGRRARRLLFDDKVDVVRIYGIGAAIPTAIDVALDLQRTHTGITLRPVTSSVTVHDEFDPRRPDLEPVTLTRIISQICIEVSRVS
;
A
#
# COMPACT_ATOMS: atom_id res chain seq x y z
N MET A 1 -10.11 -20.31 1.62
CA MET A 1 -9.80 -20.21 3.05
C MET A 1 -10.44 -21.40 3.72
N SER A 2 -9.70 -22.14 4.52
CA SER A 2 -10.24 -23.27 5.31
C SER A 2 -10.95 -22.76 6.56
N ASP A 3 -11.81 -23.59 7.17
CA ASP A 3 -12.51 -23.26 8.41
C ASP A 3 -11.53 -22.95 9.56
N CYS A 4 -10.40 -23.65 9.62
CA CYS A 4 -9.34 -23.37 10.59
C CYS A 4 -8.70 -21.98 10.42
N GLU A 5 -8.53 -21.50 9.18
CA GLU A 5 -7.98 -20.16 8.92
C GLU A 5 -8.95 -19.05 9.31
N LEU A 6 -10.26 -19.32 9.20
CA LEU A 6 -11.32 -18.41 9.65
C LEU A 6 -11.29 -18.27 11.18
N ASP A 7 -11.17 -19.37 11.91
CA ASP A 7 -11.13 -19.35 13.37
C ASP A 7 -9.96 -18.52 13.92
N ILE A 8 -8.76 -18.62 13.32
CA ILE A 8 -7.59 -17.82 13.72
C ILE A 8 -7.80 -16.31 13.49
N LEU A 9 -8.49 -15.94 12.40
CA LEU A 9 -8.73 -14.53 12.06
C LEU A 9 -9.72 -13.84 12.99
N TYR A 10 -10.65 -14.60 13.58
CA TYR A 10 -11.77 -14.07 14.36
C TYR A 10 -11.70 -14.40 15.86
N ASP A 11 -10.89 -15.37 16.28
CA ASP A 11 -10.65 -15.68 17.70
C ASP A 11 -9.52 -14.83 18.29
N ALA A 12 -9.86 -13.59 18.63
CA ALA A 12 -8.96 -12.66 19.31
C ALA A 12 -8.58 -13.07 20.74
N ALA A 13 -9.27 -14.06 21.33
CA ALA A 13 -8.94 -14.60 22.66
C ALA A 13 -7.84 -15.66 22.56
N ALA A 14 -7.81 -16.44 21.48
CA ALA A 14 -6.76 -17.42 21.20
C ALA A 14 -5.48 -16.79 20.63
N TYR A 15 -5.58 -15.83 19.71
CA TYR A 15 -4.44 -15.30 18.98
C TYR A 15 -4.33 -13.77 19.00
N LYS A 16 -3.10 -13.26 18.91
CA LYS A 16 -2.80 -11.84 18.72
C LYS A 16 -2.05 -11.65 17.42
N ARG A 17 -2.61 -10.87 16.49
CA ARG A 17 -1.93 -10.53 15.23
C ARG A 17 -0.69 -9.66 15.49
N ILE A 18 0.44 -10.10 14.98
CA ILE A 18 1.72 -9.38 14.97
C ILE A 18 1.76 -8.50 13.72
N LYS A 19 2.16 -7.24 13.89
CA LYS A 19 2.42 -6.34 12.75
C LYS A 19 3.91 -6.41 12.42
N ARG A 20 4.28 -7.16 11.39
CA ARG A 20 5.63 -7.07 10.80
C ARG A 20 5.66 -6.11 9.62
N ALA A 21 6.83 -5.53 9.36
CA ALA A 21 7.06 -4.82 8.12
C ALA A 21 6.98 -5.81 6.95
N PRO A 22 6.31 -5.48 5.83
CA PRO A 22 6.26 -6.38 4.69
C PRO A 22 7.66 -6.69 4.18
N LEU A 23 7.96 -7.95 3.90
CA LEU A 23 9.10 -8.32 3.07
C LEU A 23 8.82 -7.77 1.66
N ARG A 24 9.58 -6.77 1.26
CA ARG A 24 9.52 -6.18 -0.08
C ARG A 24 10.94 -5.86 -0.53
N ALA A 25 11.13 -5.80 -1.84
CA ALA A 25 12.33 -5.20 -2.41
C ALA A 25 12.52 -3.79 -1.85
N GLU A 26 13.77 -3.33 -1.79
CA GLU A 26 14.08 -1.99 -1.30
C GLU A 26 13.25 -0.94 -2.04
N ALA A 27 12.58 -0.09 -1.27
CA ALA A 27 11.77 0.98 -1.82
C ALA A 27 12.70 1.96 -2.54
N ARG A 28 12.42 2.25 -3.81
CA ARG A 28 13.17 3.24 -4.56
C ARG A 28 12.85 4.63 -4.03
N SER A 29 13.74 5.58 -4.25
CA SER A 29 13.56 6.98 -3.81
C SER A 29 12.29 7.62 -4.39
N ASN A 30 11.88 7.17 -5.59
CA ASN A 30 10.70 7.62 -6.33
C ASN A 30 9.43 6.80 -6.08
N ASP A 31 9.45 5.85 -5.15
CA ASP A 31 8.27 5.07 -4.77
C ASP A 31 7.52 5.74 -3.62
N ILE A 32 6.20 5.83 -3.77
CA ILE A 32 5.27 6.36 -2.77
C ILE A 32 4.27 5.26 -2.42
N TYR A 33 4.31 4.81 -1.16
CA TYR A 33 3.37 3.81 -0.66
C TYR A 33 2.26 4.46 0.16
N VAL A 34 1.02 4.23 -0.25
CA VAL A 34 -0.15 4.74 0.46
C VAL A 34 -0.44 3.86 1.67
N ARG A 35 -0.35 4.45 2.87
CA ARG A 35 -0.63 3.76 4.14
C ARG A 35 -2.08 3.94 4.57
N ARG A 36 -2.71 2.87 5.06
CA ARG A 36 -3.99 2.97 5.80
C ARG A 36 -3.81 3.69 7.14
N GLY A 37 -4.86 4.39 7.58
CA GLY A 37 -4.92 5.06 8.89
C GLY A 37 -4.60 6.56 8.86
N THR A 38 -4.17 7.09 7.71
CA THR A 38 -4.14 8.54 7.47
C THR A 38 -5.46 8.96 6.83
N SER A 39 -6.03 10.10 7.23
CA SER A 39 -7.26 10.60 6.59
C SER A 39 -7.01 10.85 5.10
N ARG A 40 -8.04 10.63 4.27
CA ARG A 40 -7.96 10.81 2.80
C ARG A 40 -7.38 12.17 2.43
N VAL A 41 -7.87 13.23 3.07
CA VAL A 41 -7.42 14.62 2.88
C VAL A 41 -5.93 14.79 3.21
N ASN A 42 -5.46 14.19 4.31
CA ASN A 42 -4.04 14.26 4.67
C ASN A 42 -3.16 13.50 3.67
N SER A 43 -3.61 12.34 3.20
CA SER A 43 -2.90 11.56 2.17
C SER A 43 -2.76 12.34 0.87
N LEU A 44 -3.85 12.94 0.37
CA LEU A 44 -3.83 13.83 -0.81
C LEU A 44 -2.78 14.93 -0.65
N ARG A 45 -2.84 15.68 0.45
CA ARG A 45 -1.92 16.79 0.71
C ARG A 45 -0.45 16.35 0.81
N MET A 46 -0.16 15.35 1.65
CA MET A 46 1.22 14.96 1.94
C MET A 46 1.86 14.17 0.79
N LEU A 47 1.12 13.21 0.22
CA LEU A 47 1.63 12.36 -0.85
C LEU A 47 1.63 13.11 -2.19
N GLY A 48 0.61 13.94 -2.45
CA GLY A 48 0.59 14.83 -3.62
C GLY A 48 1.76 15.80 -3.62
N ARG A 49 2.04 16.47 -2.48
CA ARG A 49 3.21 17.35 -2.35
C ARG A 49 4.53 16.59 -2.59
N ARG A 50 4.66 15.37 -2.08
CA ARG A 50 5.85 14.53 -2.30
C ARG A 50 6.00 14.13 -3.77
N ALA A 51 4.93 13.68 -4.41
CA ALA A 51 4.93 13.29 -5.82
C ALA A 51 5.28 14.48 -6.72
N ARG A 52 4.69 15.66 -6.46
CA ARG A 52 5.04 16.92 -7.12
C ARG A 52 6.53 17.22 -6.97
N ARG A 53 7.06 17.21 -5.74
CA ARG A 53 8.48 17.51 -5.51
C ARG A 53 9.37 16.59 -6.32
N LEU A 54 9.12 15.28 -6.26
CA LEU A 54 9.91 14.29 -7.00
C LEU A 54 9.85 14.55 -8.51
N LEU A 55 8.67 14.83 -9.06
CA LEU A 55 8.50 15.06 -10.51
C LEU A 55 9.07 16.40 -10.98
N PHE A 56 8.88 17.49 -10.24
CA PHE A 56 9.16 18.84 -10.75
C PHE A 56 10.44 19.44 -10.17
N ASP A 57 10.66 19.26 -8.87
CA ASP A 57 11.80 19.86 -8.18
C ASP A 57 13.03 18.93 -8.34
N ASP A 58 12.88 17.63 -8.05
CA ASP A 58 13.95 16.62 -8.13
C ASP A 58 14.13 16.05 -9.54
N LYS A 59 13.24 16.42 -10.46
CA LYS A 59 13.20 16.05 -11.88
C LYS A 59 13.22 14.55 -12.18
N VAL A 60 12.70 13.73 -11.29
CA VAL A 60 12.53 12.28 -11.53
C VAL A 60 11.58 12.06 -12.72
N ASP A 61 11.94 11.15 -13.62
CA ASP A 61 11.14 10.87 -14.83
C ASP A 61 9.80 10.22 -14.53
N VAL A 62 9.80 9.27 -13.58
CA VAL A 62 8.61 8.51 -13.19
C VAL A 62 8.53 8.42 -11.66
N VAL A 63 7.40 8.82 -11.10
CA VAL A 63 7.02 8.55 -9.71
C VAL A 63 6.02 7.42 -9.66
N ARG A 64 6.17 6.49 -8.73
CA ARG A 64 5.28 5.32 -8.60
C ARG A 64 4.46 5.42 -7.34
N ILE A 65 3.13 5.47 -7.50
CA ILE A 65 2.20 5.52 -6.38
C ILE A 65 1.57 4.13 -6.20
N TYR A 66 1.90 3.48 -5.10
CA TYR A 66 1.42 2.14 -4.77
C TYR A 66 0.26 2.18 -3.77
N GLY A 67 -0.82 1.49 -4.11
CA GLY A 67 -1.95 1.22 -3.21
C GLY A 67 -2.24 -0.27 -3.16
N ILE A 68 -2.45 -0.81 -1.96
CA ILE A 68 -2.73 -2.24 -1.76
C ILE A 68 -4.08 -2.40 -1.04
N GLY A 69 -4.94 -3.28 -1.56
CA GLY A 69 -6.28 -3.55 -1.02
C GLY A 69 -7.07 -2.26 -0.77
N ALA A 70 -7.52 -2.04 0.47
CA ALA A 70 -8.30 -0.87 0.84
C ALA A 70 -7.56 0.49 0.71
N ALA A 71 -6.25 0.52 0.42
CA ALA A 71 -5.53 1.76 0.11
C ALA A 71 -5.58 2.15 -1.39
N ILE A 72 -6.09 1.26 -2.27
CA ILE A 72 -6.19 1.49 -3.71
C ILE A 72 -6.97 2.79 -4.04
N PRO A 73 -8.17 3.06 -3.46
CA PRO A 73 -8.91 4.27 -3.80
C PRO A 73 -8.11 5.54 -3.50
N THR A 74 -7.40 5.57 -2.37
CA THR A 74 -6.56 6.72 -2.00
C THR A 74 -5.35 6.89 -2.91
N ALA A 75 -4.75 5.81 -3.42
CA ALA A 75 -3.68 5.90 -4.42
C ALA A 75 -4.17 6.54 -5.72
N ILE A 76 -5.36 6.13 -6.17
CA ILE A 76 -6.02 6.71 -7.35
C ILE A 76 -6.30 8.19 -7.11
N ASP A 77 -6.86 8.55 -5.96
CA ASP A 77 -7.15 9.94 -5.64
C ASP A 77 -5.91 10.83 -5.67
N VAL A 78 -4.80 10.37 -5.08
CA VAL A 78 -3.53 11.12 -5.08
C VAL A 78 -3.04 11.35 -6.51
N ALA A 79 -3.11 10.33 -7.37
CA ALA A 79 -2.69 10.46 -8.77
C ALA A 79 -3.59 11.40 -9.56
N LEU A 80 -4.91 11.31 -9.38
CA LEU A 80 -5.89 12.17 -10.05
C LEU A 80 -5.79 13.62 -9.57
N ASP A 81 -5.61 13.85 -8.28
CA ASP A 81 -5.40 15.19 -7.72
C ASP A 81 -4.15 15.85 -8.29
N LEU A 82 -3.07 15.09 -8.42
CA LEU A 82 -1.82 15.56 -9.02
C LEU A 82 -2.01 15.94 -10.50
N GLN A 83 -2.72 15.11 -11.28
CA GLN A 83 -3.04 15.39 -12.69
C GLN A 83 -3.99 16.60 -12.85
N ARG A 84 -4.91 16.82 -11.90
CA ARG A 84 -5.81 17.99 -11.91
C ARG A 84 -5.09 19.29 -11.59
N THR A 85 -4.11 19.23 -10.71
CA THR A 85 -3.41 20.42 -10.19
C THR A 85 -2.18 20.79 -11.02
N HIS A 86 -1.68 19.89 -11.87
CA HIS A 86 -0.49 20.11 -12.69
C HIS A 86 -0.74 19.64 -14.12
N THR A 87 -0.52 20.52 -15.09
CA THR A 87 -0.62 20.20 -16.51
C THR A 87 0.62 19.42 -16.98
N GLY A 88 0.48 18.71 -18.10
CA GLY A 88 1.60 17.98 -18.70
C GLY A 88 2.04 16.76 -17.88
N ILE A 89 1.11 16.04 -17.26
CA ILE A 89 1.36 14.76 -16.58
C ILE A 89 0.55 13.64 -17.24
N THR A 90 1.18 12.48 -17.42
CA THR A 90 0.53 11.23 -17.80
C THR A 90 0.43 10.28 -16.62
N LEU A 91 -0.68 9.52 -16.57
CA LEU A 91 -0.91 8.47 -15.58
C LEU A 91 -0.97 7.12 -16.30
N ARG A 92 -0.18 6.15 -15.83
CA ARG A 92 -0.18 4.77 -16.31
C ARG A 92 -0.46 3.81 -15.15
N PRO A 93 -1.72 3.41 -14.93
CA PRO A 93 -2.06 2.45 -13.90
C PRO A 93 -1.67 1.02 -14.33
N VAL A 94 -1.10 0.26 -13.40
CA VAL A 94 -0.73 -1.15 -13.55
C VAL A 94 -1.28 -1.91 -12.35
N THR A 95 -1.98 -3.00 -12.60
CA THR A 95 -2.47 -3.90 -11.55
C THR A 95 -1.52 -5.06 -11.34
N SER A 96 -1.46 -5.55 -10.11
CA SER A 96 -0.65 -6.71 -9.73
C SER A 96 -1.25 -7.36 -8.47
N SER A 97 -0.74 -8.53 -8.12
CA SER A 97 -1.08 -9.23 -6.89
C SER A 97 0.13 -9.22 -5.97
N VAL A 98 -0.11 -9.07 -4.66
CA VAL A 98 0.93 -9.11 -3.63
C VAL A 98 0.58 -10.17 -2.61
N THR A 99 1.55 -11.02 -2.32
CA THR A 99 1.47 -11.98 -1.22
C THR A 99 1.79 -11.26 0.09
N VAL A 100 0.91 -11.39 1.07
CA VAL A 100 1.08 -10.85 2.42
C VAL A 100 1.04 -11.97 3.42
N HIS A 101 1.95 -11.92 4.38
CA HIS A 101 2.03 -12.85 5.49
C HIS A 101 1.57 -12.14 6.76
N ASP A 102 0.54 -12.69 7.38
CA ASP A 102 0.01 -12.26 8.66
C ASP A 102 0.43 -13.25 9.74
N GLU A 103 1.20 -12.78 10.71
CA GLU A 103 1.65 -13.61 11.81
C GLU A 103 0.76 -13.42 13.03
N PHE A 104 0.53 -14.50 13.77
CA PHE A 104 -0.33 -14.58 14.93
C PHE A 104 0.41 -15.27 16.06
N ASP A 105 0.64 -14.53 17.15
CA ASP A 105 1.18 -15.10 18.40
C ASP A 105 0.04 -15.74 19.22
N PRO A 106 0.28 -16.92 19.80
CA PRO A 106 -0.69 -17.54 20.69
C PRO A 106 -0.80 -16.76 22.00
N ARG A 107 -2.02 -16.64 22.52
CA ARG A 107 -2.29 -16.08 23.86
C ARG A 107 -2.40 -17.15 24.94
N ARG A 108 -2.49 -18.42 24.53
CA ARG A 108 -2.62 -19.58 25.40
C ARG A 108 -1.40 -20.50 25.24
N PRO A 109 -0.96 -21.18 26.30
CA PRO A 109 0.23 -22.02 26.27
C PRO A 109 0.06 -23.31 25.46
N ASP A 110 -1.16 -23.71 25.12
CA ASP A 110 -1.49 -24.92 24.35
C ASP A 110 -1.56 -24.67 22.83
N LEU A 111 -1.27 -23.45 22.37
CA LEU A 111 -1.38 -23.04 20.99
C LEU A 111 0.00 -22.67 20.43
N GLU A 112 0.22 -22.98 19.15
CA GLU A 112 1.44 -22.67 18.42
C GLU A 112 1.30 -21.38 17.59
N PRO A 113 2.38 -20.63 17.32
CA PRO A 113 2.34 -19.50 16.40
C PRO A 113 1.86 -19.88 15.00
N VAL A 114 1.03 -19.01 14.40
CA VAL A 114 0.48 -19.25 13.06
C VAL A 114 0.86 -18.13 12.11
N THR A 115 1.19 -18.50 10.87
CA THR A 115 1.35 -17.55 9.75
C THR A 115 0.30 -17.83 8.69
N LEU A 116 -0.55 -16.85 8.41
CA LEU A 116 -1.51 -16.90 7.31
C LEU A 116 -0.96 -16.16 6.10
N THR A 117 -1.01 -16.82 4.94
CA THR A 117 -0.58 -16.23 3.67
C THR A 117 -1.79 -15.86 2.85
N ARG A 118 -1.89 -14.60 2.42
CA ARG A 118 -3.02 -14.08 1.64
C ARG A 118 -2.53 -13.32 0.43
N ILE A 119 -3.24 -13.47 -0.68
CA ILE A 119 -2.99 -12.71 -1.90
C ILE A 119 -3.96 -11.54 -1.93
N ILE A 120 -3.45 -10.32 -2.12
CA ILE A 120 -4.26 -9.10 -2.21
C ILE A 120 -3.90 -8.29 -3.44
N SER A 121 -4.90 -7.59 -3.98
CA SER A 121 -4.72 -6.73 -5.16
C SER A 121 -3.86 -5.51 -4.82
N GLN A 122 -3.04 -5.11 -5.79
CA GLN A 122 -2.23 -3.91 -5.77
C GLN A 122 -2.46 -3.11 -7.06
N ILE A 123 -2.49 -1.78 -6.92
CA ILE A 123 -2.31 -0.84 -8.02
C ILE A 123 -0.98 -0.12 -7.87
N CYS A 124 -0.26 0.04 -8.98
CA CYS A 124 0.85 0.96 -9.13
C CYS A 124 0.45 1.98 -10.20
N ILE A 125 0.44 3.26 -9.87
CA ILE A 125 0.20 4.32 -10.84
C ILE A 125 1.55 4.97 -11.12
N GLU A 126 2.08 4.74 -12.31
CA GLU A 126 3.25 5.45 -12.80
C GLU A 126 2.81 6.85 -13.25
N VAL A 127 3.42 7.87 -12.69
CA VAL A 127 3.16 9.27 -12.98
C VAL A 127 4.42 9.84 -13.63
N SER A 128 4.28 10.43 -14.81
CA SER A 128 5.41 11.02 -15.54
C SER A 128 5.02 12.32 -16.22
N ARG A 129 6.00 13.18 -16.51
CA ARG A 129 5.76 14.40 -17.29
C ARG A 129 5.55 14.03 -18.76
N VAL A 130 4.65 14.75 -19.42
CA VAL A 130 4.53 14.72 -20.89
C VAL A 130 5.79 15.40 -21.44
N SER A 131 6.63 14.61 -22.09
CA SER A 131 7.78 15.07 -22.88
C SER A 131 7.34 15.76 -24.15
#